data_AF-A0A450V125-F1
#
_entry.id   AF-A0A450V125-F1
#
_cell.length_a   1.000
_cell.length_b   1.000
_cell.length_c   1.000
_cell.angle_alpha   90.00
_cell.angle_beta   90.00
_cell.angle_gamma   90.00
#
_symmetry.space_group_name_H-M   'P 1'
#
loop_
_entity.id
_entity.type
_entity.pdbx_description
1 polymer ?
#
loop_
_entity_poly.entity_id
_entity_poly.type
_entity_poly.pdbx_seq_one_letter_code
_entity_poly.pdbx_strand_id
1 'polypeptide(L)'
;RSRWLLLKRPENLTEKQGSKLAELLKNNSRTVKSYLLKEEFQLFWTHASPYWAELFLDDWCPKTIRSRIEPMKKVARMSRNHRHLLLNWFWAEKRFSSGIVEGFNNKVKLTTRKAYGFRTYHGVEIALYHALGNLPVPKSTHEFF
;
A
#
# COMPACT_ATOMS: atom_id res chain seq x y z
N ARG A 1 -10.24 -22.89 -3.99
CA ARG A 1 -8.79 -22.58 -3.83
C ARG A 1 -8.24 -21.56 -4.86
N SER A 2 -9.06 -20.92 -5.70
CA SER A 2 -8.63 -19.99 -6.77
C SER A 2 -8.41 -18.53 -6.34
N ARG A 3 -8.92 -18.11 -5.17
CA ARG A 3 -8.83 -16.72 -4.67
C ARG A 3 -7.39 -16.17 -4.65
N TRP A 4 -6.44 -16.98 -4.20
CA TRP A 4 -5.04 -16.56 -4.07
C TRP A 4 -4.35 -16.30 -5.41
N LEU A 5 -4.82 -16.93 -6.50
CA LEU A 5 -4.28 -16.72 -7.84
C LEU A 5 -4.52 -15.29 -8.32
N LEU A 6 -5.67 -14.72 -8.00
CA LEU A 6 -6.06 -13.36 -8.39
C LEU A 6 -5.34 -12.27 -7.58
N LEU A 7 -4.76 -12.62 -6.43
CA LEU A 7 -4.07 -11.67 -5.57
C LEU A 7 -2.57 -11.56 -5.89
N LYS A 8 -1.97 -12.65 -6.38
CA LYS A 8 -0.57 -12.67 -6.79
C LYS A 8 -0.32 -11.79 -8.02
N ARG A 9 0.89 -11.26 -8.13
CA ARG A 9 1.38 -10.64 -9.36
C ARG A 9 1.59 -11.71 -10.43
N PRO A 10 1.30 -11.42 -11.72
CA PRO A 10 1.50 -12.36 -12.82
C PRO A 10 2.92 -12.94 -12.86
N GLU A 11 3.93 -12.10 -12.61
CA GLU A 11 5.35 -12.46 -12.55
C GLU A 11 5.68 -13.52 -11.48
N ASN A 12 4.85 -13.63 -10.43
CA ASN A 12 5.06 -14.53 -9.30
C ASN A 12 4.20 -15.81 -9.37
N LEU A 13 3.55 -16.05 -10.51
CA LEU A 13 2.74 -17.24 -10.74
C LEU A 13 3.62 -18.38 -11.27
N THR A 14 3.39 -19.59 -10.78
CA THR A 14 3.96 -20.79 -11.42
C THR A 14 3.20 -21.08 -12.71
N GLU A 15 3.80 -21.84 -13.63
CA GLU A 15 3.19 -22.18 -14.92
C GLU A 15 1.78 -22.80 -14.76
N LYS A 16 1.63 -23.76 -13.85
CA LYS A 16 0.32 -24.37 -13.52
C LYS A 16 -0.69 -23.34 -12.99
N GLN A 17 -0.23 -22.36 -12.21
CA GLN A 17 -1.07 -21.28 -11.70
C GLN A 17 -1.46 -20.29 -12.81
N GLY A 18 -0.56 -20.00 -13.74
CA GLY A 18 -0.81 -19.17 -14.93
C GLY A 18 -1.89 -19.76 -15.82
N SER A 19 -1.79 -21.05 -16.17
CA SER A 19 -2.81 -21.75 -16.97
C SER A 19 -4.18 -21.72 -16.28
N LYS A 20 -4.23 -21.93 -14.96
CA LYS A 20 -5.48 -21.85 -14.21
C LYS A 20 -6.04 -20.43 -14.13
N LEU A 21 -5.18 -19.42 -14.03
CA LEU A 21 -5.61 -18.02 -14.08
C LEU A 21 -6.19 -17.69 -15.46
N ALA A 22 -5.54 -18.09 -16.55
CA ALA A 22 -6.04 -17.87 -17.90
C ALA A 22 -7.42 -18.48 -18.12
N GLU A 23 -7.67 -19.67 -17.60
CA GLU A 23 -9.00 -20.30 -17.61
C GLU A 23 -10.02 -19.47 -16.81
N LEU A 24 -9.64 -18.97 -15.63
CA LEU A 24 -10.52 -18.14 -14.79
C LEU A 24 -10.86 -16.80 -15.45
N LEU A 25 -9.91 -16.19 -16.18
CA LEU A 25 -10.10 -14.91 -16.86
C LEU A 25 -11.06 -14.98 -18.05
N LYS A 26 -11.31 -16.18 -18.60
CA LYS A 26 -12.33 -16.38 -19.65
C LYS A 26 -13.76 -16.17 -19.12
N ASN A 27 -13.96 -16.16 -17.82
CA ASN A 27 -15.27 -15.95 -17.22
C ASN A 27 -15.59 -14.45 -17.10
N ASN A 28 -16.79 -14.03 -17.53
CA ASN A 28 -17.26 -12.65 -17.39
C ASN A 28 -17.82 -12.35 -15.98
N SER A 29 -17.03 -12.68 -14.95
CA SER A 29 -17.40 -12.49 -13.55
C SER A 29 -16.96 -11.11 -13.04
N ARG A 30 -17.71 -10.54 -12.08
CA ARG A 30 -17.31 -9.31 -11.37
C ARG A 30 -15.87 -9.37 -10.85
N THR A 31 -15.46 -10.53 -10.36
CA THR A 31 -14.11 -10.78 -9.85
C THR A 31 -13.02 -10.63 -10.90
N VAL A 32 -13.26 -11.10 -12.13
CA VAL A 32 -12.31 -10.97 -13.25
C VAL A 32 -12.18 -9.51 -13.64
N LYS A 33 -13.29 -8.78 -13.74
CA LYS A 33 -13.27 -7.33 -13.99
C LYS A 33 -12.48 -6.57 -12.91
N SER A 34 -12.69 -6.88 -11.62
CA SER A 34 -11.91 -6.28 -10.53
C SER A 34 -10.42 -6.60 -10.65
N TYR A 35 -10.08 -7.84 -10.99
CA TYR A 35 -8.70 -8.26 -11.18
C TYR A 35 -8.03 -7.47 -12.30
N LEU A 36 -8.66 -7.38 -13.48
CA LEU A 36 -8.12 -6.63 -14.61
C LEU A 36 -7.92 -5.14 -14.29
N LEU A 37 -8.88 -4.50 -13.60
CA LEU A 37 -8.73 -3.11 -13.18
C LEU A 37 -7.57 -2.91 -12.19
N LYS A 38 -7.34 -3.88 -11.29
CA LYS A 38 -6.22 -3.88 -10.34
C LYS A 38 -4.89 -4.06 -11.05
N GLU A 39 -4.79 -4.97 -12.01
CA GLU A 39 -3.57 -5.16 -12.82
C GLU A 39 -3.27 -3.94 -13.69
N GLU A 40 -4.29 -3.36 -14.33
CA GLU A 40 -4.15 -2.10 -15.07
C GLU A 40 -3.60 -0.99 -14.18
N PHE A 41 -4.11 -0.84 -12.95
CA PHE A 41 -3.60 0.15 -11.99
C PHE A 41 -2.14 -0.08 -11.59
N GLN A 42 -1.60 -1.30 -11.68
CA GLN A 42 -0.17 -1.52 -11.40
C GLN A 42 0.73 -0.77 -12.40
N LEU A 43 0.26 -0.58 -13.64
CA LEU A 43 0.99 0.17 -14.67
C LEU A 43 1.20 1.64 -14.30
N PHE A 44 0.37 2.19 -13.41
CA PHE A 44 0.54 3.55 -12.90
C PHE A 44 1.98 3.81 -12.43
N TRP A 45 2.57 2.85 -11.70
CA TRP A 45 3.89 2.99 -11.08
C TRP A 45 5.05 2.86 -12.07
N THR A 46 4.81 2.35 -13.29
CA THR A 46 5.85 2.18 -14.31
C THR A 46 6.10 3.46 -15.10
N HIS A 47 5.13 4.39 -15.16
CA HIS A 47 5.29 5.66 -15.87
C HIS A 47 6.48 6.48 -15.34
N ALA A 48 7.26 7.07 -16.25
CA ALA A 48 8.44 7.85 -15.90
C ALA A 48 8.12 9.31 -15.55
N SER A 49 7.14 9.91 -16.24
CA SER A 49 6.79 11.32 -16.08
C SER A 49 5.52 11.51 -15.25
N PRO A 50 5.47 12.55 -14.39
CA PRO A 50 4.25 12.95 -13.68
C PRO A 50 3.06 13.18 -14.62
N TYR A 51 3.30 13.76 -15.80
CA TYR A 51 2.26 14.05 -16.79
C TYR A 51 1.56 12.78 -17.28
N TRP A 52 2.33 11.73 -17.60
CA TRP A 52 1.74 10.45 -18.04
C TRP A 52 1.01 9.73 -16.91
N ALA A 53 1.53 9.81 -15.68
CA ALA A 53 0.86 9.27 -14.51
C ALA A 53 -0.47 10.01 -14.23
N GLU A 54 -0.50 11.32 -14.45
CA GLU A 54 -1.70 12.14 -14.32
C GLU A 54 -2.78 11.74 -15.33
N LEU A 55 -2.41 11.64 -16.61
CA LEU A 55 -3.31 11.17 -17.67
C LEU A 55 -3.82 9.76 -17.40
N PHE A 56 -2.98 8.88 -16.87
CA PHE A 56 -3.39 7.53 -16.48
C PHE A 56 -4.54 7.57 -15.45
N LEU A 57 -4.44 8.42 -14.42
CA LEU A 57 -5.49 8.54 -13.42
C LEU A 57 -6.79 9.12 -14.00
N ASP A 58 -6.67 10.05 -14.94
CA ASP A 58 -7.79 10.69 -15.61
C ASP A 58 -8.56 9.73 -16.52
N ASP A 59 -7.90 8.71 -17.10
CA ASP A 59 -8.56 7.62 -17.83
C ASP A 59 -9.09 6.51 -16.90
N TRP A 60 -8.24 6.04 -15.99
CA TRP A 60 -8.53 4.88 -15.16
C TRP A 60 -9.65 5.14 -14.15
N CYS A 61 -9.70 6.33 -13.54
CA CYS A 61 -10.71 6.63 -12.52
C CYS A 61 -12.15 6.60 -13.08
N PRO A 62 -12.49 7.30 -14.18
CA PRO A 62 -13.81 7.20 -14.81
C PRO A 62 -14.16 5.78 -15.24
N LYS A 63 -13.23 5.05 -15.86
CA LYS A 63 -13.42 3.65 -16.26
C LYS A 63 -13.78 2.77 -15.06
N THR A 64 -13.04 2.91 -13.97
CA THR A 64 -13.25 2.17 -12.72
C THR A 64 -14.56 2.53 -12.04
N ILE A 65 -14.97 3.81 -12.07
CA ILE A 65 -16.27 4.25 -11.53
C ILE A 65 -17.44 3.61 -12.30
N ARG A 66 -17.33 3.50 -13.62
CA ARG A 66 -18.33 2.88 -14.51
C ARG A 66 -18.38 1.35 -14.40
N SER A 67 -17.44 0.71 -13.71
CA SER A 67 -17.37 -0.75 -13.55
C SER A 67 -18.58 -1.38 -12.82
N ARG A 68 -19.38 -0.58 -12.10
CA ARG A 68 -20.47 -1.00 -11.20
C ARG A 68 -20.01 -1.91 -10.04
N ILE A 69 -18.73 -1.87 -9.67
CA ILE A 69 -18.16 -2.65 -8.57
C ILE A 69 -17.81 -1.70 -7.42
N GLU A 70 -18.64 -1.66 -6.38
CA GLU A 70 -18.54 -0.63 -5.33
C GLU A 70 -17.17 -0.57 -4.62
N PRO A 71 -16.52 -1.70 -4.27
CA PRO A 71 -15.17 -1.67 -3.72
C PRO A 71 -14.16 -0.98 -4.65
N MET A 72 -14.24 -1.23 -5.97
CA MET A 72 -13.36 -0.59 -6.95
C MET A 72 -13.64 0.91 -7.10
N LYS A 73 -14.92 1.31 -7.04
CA LYS A 73 -15.28 2.74 -7.06
C LYS A 73 -14.71 3.49 -5.87
N LYS A 74 -14.71 2.87 -4.67
CA LYS A 74 -14.11 3.47 -3.48
C LYS A 74 -12.62 3.75 -3.68
N VAL A 75 -11.89 2.81 -4.27
CA VAL A 75 -10.47 3.00 -4.62
C VAL A 75 -10.31 4.15 -5.62
N ALA A 76 -11.08 4.17 -6.71
CA ALA A 76 -10.99 5.25 -7.70
C ALA A 76 -11.28 6.63 -7.13
N ARG A 77 -12.29 6.77 -6.26
CA ARG A 77 -12.59 8.04 -5.57
C ARG A 77 -11.45 8.43 -4.64
N MET A 78 -10.90 7.48 -3.87
CA MET A 78 -9.77 7.73 -2.98
C MET A 78 -8.52 8.16 -3.77
N SER A 79 -8.19 7.49 -4.87
CA SER A 79 -7.09 7.88 -5.77
C SER A 79 -7.28 9.27 -6.34
N ARG A 80 -8.51 9.62 -6.78
CA ARG A 80 -8.83 10.96 -7.28
C ARG A 80 -8.67 12.04 -6.21
N ASN A 81 -9.12 11.79 -4.99
CA ASN A 81 -8.99 12.74 -3.87
C ASN A 81 -7.52 12.96 -3.48
N HIS A 82 -6.69 11.92 -3.53
CA HIS A 82 -5.26 11.99 -3.19
C HIS A 82 -4.36 12.12 -4.43
N ARG A 83 -4.90 12.52 -5.58
CA ARG A 83 -4.18 12.63 -6.87
C ARG A 83 -2.88 13.42 -6.73
N HIS A 84 -2.93 14.57 -6.06
CA HIS A 84 -1.76 15.41 -5.83
C HIS A 84 -0.65 14.66 -5.05
N LEU A 85 -1.00 13.93 -3.98
CA LEU A 85 -0.03 13.15 -3.20
C LEU A 85 0.55 11.98 -4.01
N LEU A 86 -0.27 11.32 -4.83
CA LEU A 86 0.20 10.23 -5.69
C LEU A 86 1.20 10.75 -6.74
N LEU A 87 0.92 11.92 -7.33
CA LEU A 87 1.81 12.54 -8.32
C LEU A 87 3.11 13.04 -7.71
N ASN A 88 3.13 13.45 -6.43
CA ASN A 88 4.36 13.87 -5.75
C ASN A 88 5.47 12.81 -5.80
N TRP A 89 5.11 11.52 -5.82
CA TRP A 89 6.11 10.45 -5.96
C TRP A 89 6.84 10.51 -7.31
N PHE A 90 6.13 10.86 -8.39
CA PHE A 90 6.73 11.03 -9.71
C PHE A 90 7.50 12.35 -9.83
N TRP A 91 6.99 13.43 -9.23
CA TRP A 91 7.70 14.71 -9.16
C TRP A 91 9.03 14.61 -8.41
N ALA A 92 9.08 13.75 -7.39
CA ALA A 92 10.30 13.41 -6.66
C ALA A 92 11.17 12.37 -7.38
N GLU A 93 10.92 12.09 -8.66
CA GLU A 93 11.65 11.12 -9.48
C GLU A 93 11.75 9.73 -8.84
N LYS A 94 10.71 9.32 -8.10
CA LYS A 94 10.65 8.01 -7.43
C LYS A 94 11.77 7.78 -6.40
N ARG A 95 12.44 8.83 -5.94
CA ARG A 95 13.59 8.74 -5.02
C ARG A 95 13.20 8.35 -3.60
N PHE A 96 11.95 8.62 -3.20
CA PHE A 96 11.46 8.27 -1.88
C PHE A 96 10.93 6.84 -1.82
N SER A 97 11.43 6.08 -0.83
CA SER A 97 10.94 4.74 -0.50
C SER A 97 10.03 4.78 0.72
N SER A 98 9.04 3.89 0.77
CA SER A 98 8.18 3.71 1.95
C SER A 98 8.91 3.09 3.15
N GLY A 99 10.15 2.61 2.97
CA GLY A 99 10.88 1.84 3.98
C GLY A 99 11.12 2.60 5.28
N ILE A 100 11.36 3.91 5.21
CA ILE A 100 11.54 4.75 6.41
C ILE A 100 10.24 4.82 7.21
N VAL A 101 9.12 5.07 6.54
CA VAL A 101 7.79 5.15 7.15
C VAL A 101 7.37 3.80 7.72
N GLU A 102 7.64 2.70 6.99
CA GLU A 102 7.39 1.34 7.48
C GLU A 102 8.24 0.98 8.70
N GLY A 103 9.53 1.34 8.70
CA GLY A 103 10.41 1.17 9.83
C GLY A 103 9.92 1.92 11.07
N PHE A 104 9.48 3.17 10.88
CA PHE A 104 8.88 3.97 11.94
C PHE A 104 7.60 3.33 12.49
N ASN A 105 6.68 2.92 11.60
CA ASN A 105 5.45 2.23 11.99
C ASN A 105 5.72 0.93 12.76
N ASN A 106 6.76 0.17 12.38
CA ASN A 106 7.15 -1.04 13.08
C ASN A 106 7.68 -0.74 14.49
N LYS A 107 8.48 0.32 14.66
CA LYS A 107 8.93 0.77 15.99
C LYS A 107 7.76 1.17 16.87
N VAL A 108 6.82 1.97 16.36
CA VAL A 108 5.59 2.38 17.09
C VAL A 108 4.79 1.15 17.54
N LYS A 109 4.57 0.19 16.63
CA LYS A 109 3.86 -1.06 16.93
C LYS A 109 4.58 -1.87 18.01
N LEU A 110 5.92 -1.98 17.92
CA LEU A 110 6.72 -2.69 18.90
C LEU A 110 6.64 -2.05 20.28
N THR A 111 6.78 -0.73 20.37
CA THR A 111 6.66 0.03 21.64
C THR A 111 5.30 -0.21 22.28
N THR A 112 4.23 -0.16 21.48
CA THR A 112 2.86 -0.41 21.95
C THR A 112 2.69 -1.86 22.44
N ARG A 113 3.27 -2.83 21.72
CA ARG A 113 3.21 -4.25 22.09
C ARG A 113 3.97 -4.55 23.38
N LYS A 114 5.15 -3.96 23.58
CA LYS A 114 5.96 -4.13 24.80
C LYS A 114 5.23 -3.63 26.05
N ALA A 115 4.40 -2.61 25.91
CA ALA A 115 3.65 -2.03 27.03
C ALA A 115 2.40 -2.84 27.43
N TYR A 116 1.95 -3.81 26.63
CA TYR A 116 0.69 -4.55 26.84
C TYR A 116 -0.56 -3.66 27.01
N GLY A 117 -0.52 -2.45 26.42
CA GLY A 117 -1.58 -1.46 26.50
C GLY A 117 -1.24 -0.30 27.43
N PHE A 118 -1.63 0.91 27.04
CA PHE A 118 -1.47 2.11 27.85
C PHE A 118 -2.83 2.54 28.40
N ARG A 119 -2.88 2.98 29.66
CA ARG A 119 -4.10 3.48 30.30
C ARG A 119 -4.50 4.88 29.81
N THR A 120 -3.53 5.68 29.37
CA THR A 120 -3.73 7.07 28.95
C THR A 120 -2.97 7.36 27.66
N TYR A 121 -3.49 8.30 26.87
CA TYR A 121 -2.80 8.77 25.65
C TYR A 121 -1.44 9.39 25.97
N HIS A 122 -1.35 10.15 27.07
CA HIS A 122 -0.11 10.76 27.51
C HIS A 122 1.01 9.73 27.78
N GLY A 123 0.65 8.55 28.31
CA GLY A 123 1.62 7.45 28.47
C GLY A 123 2.13 6.90 27.14
N VAL A 124 1.27 6.84 26.11
CA VAL A 124 1.67 6.47 24.75
C VAL A 124 2.65 7.50 24.19
N GLU A 125 2.31 8.78 24.31
CA GLU A 125 3.09 9.90 23.81
C GLU A 125 4.52 9.89 24.38
N ILE A 126 4.67 9.82 25.71
CA ILE A 126 5.98 9.75 26.36
C ILE A 126 6.78 8.53 25.88
N ALA A 127 6.15 7.36 25.81
CA ALA A 127 6.83 6.14 25.39
C ALA A 127 7.30 6.22 23.93
N LEU A 128 6.52 6.84 23.04
CA LEU A 128 6.90 7.06 21.65
C LEU A 128 8.04 8.07 21.55
N TYR A 129 7.99 9.20 22.26
CA TYR A 129 9.09 10.16 22.29
C TYR A 129 10.39 9.53 22.82
N HIS A 130 10.31 8.74 23.88
CA HIS A 130 11.47 8.02 24.41
C HIS A 130 12.03 7.01 23.39
N ALA A 131 11.17 6.23 22.73
CA ALA A 131 11.61 5.19 21.79
C ALA A 131 12.13 5.74 20.44
N LEU A 132 11.67 6.93 20.03
CA LEU A 132 11.93 7.47 18.70
C LEU A 132 12.79 8.73 18.70
N GLY A 133 12.79 9.50 19.80
CA GLY A 133 13.44 10.80 19.90
C GLY A 133 14.94 10.78 20.16
N ASN A 134 15.56 9.59 20.25
CA ASN A 134 16.98 9.42 20.62
C ASN A 134 17.38 10.30 21.82
N LEU A 135 16.52 10.32 22.84
CA LEU A 135 16.69 11.17 24.01
C LEU A 135 17.88 10.69 24.84
N PRO A 136 18.61 11.60 25.52
CA PRO A 136 19.70 11.21 26.40
C PRO A 136 19.15 10.33 27.54
N VAL A 137 19.63 9.10 27.61
CA VAL A 137 19.25 8.13 28.64
C VAL A 137 20.28 8.21 29.79
N PRO A 138 19.87 8.11 31.06
CA PRO A 138 20.81 8.04 32.18
C PRO A 138 21.80 6.89 31.98
N LYS A 139 23.06 7.08 32.38
CA LYS A 139 24.06 5.99 32.37
C LYS A 139 23.59 4.88 33.32
N SER A 140 23.20 3.74 32.77
CA SER A 140 22.90 2.53 33.54
C SER A 140 24.13 1.64 33.65
N THR A 141 24.27 0.91 34.76
CA THR A 141 25.37 -0.05 34.98
C THR A 141 25.29 -1.26 34.05
N HIS A 142 24.10 -1.54 33.50
CA HIS A 142 23.84 -2.68 32.62
C HIS A 142 23.11 -2.21 31.36
N GLU A 143 23.57 -2.69 30.21
CA GLU A 143 22.88 -2.61 28.92
C GLU A 143 22.24 -3.98 28.65
N PHE A 144 20.93 -4.00 28.45
CA PHE A 144 20.23 -5.20 28.02
C PHE A 144 20.09 -5.13 26.49
N PHE A 145 20.85 -5.97 25.79
CA PHE A 145 20.85 -6.09 24.33
C PHE A 145 19.61 -6.82 23.81
#